data_AF-A0A1R1X493-F1
#
_entry.id   AF-A0A1R1X493-F1
#
_cell.length_a   1.000
_cell.length_b   1.000
_cell.length_c   1.000
_cell.angle_alpha   90.00
_cell.angle_beta   90.00
_cell.angle_gamma   90.00
#
_symmetry.space_group_name_H-M   'P 1'
#
loop_
_entity.id
_entity.type
_entity.pdbx_description
1 polymer ?
#
loop_
_entity_poly.entity_id
_entity_poly.type
_entity_poly.pdbx_seq_one_letter_code
_entity_poly.pdbx_strand_id
1 'polypeptide(L)'
;MKNSRYYDYSKWELKNAKKNGGNTEEQHSKLGQLDLIRDQEMLKMSKTAYEPTQSLTMSDEQLRDLRRVQNERVEAEKLKQMGFNPKEGLGVRYERNYR
;
A
#
# COMPACT_ATOMS: atom_id res chain seq x y z
N MET A 1 40.69 2.50 -1.72
CA MET A 1 40.47 3.76 -2.49
C MET A 1 39.04 3.77 -3.00
N LYS A 2 38.27 4.81 -2.69
CA LYS A 2 36.90 5.01 -3.20
C LYS A 2 36.98 5.62 -4.59
N ASN A 3 36.36 5.01 -5.60
CA ASN A 3 36.42 5.47 -6.98
C ASN A 3 35.41 6.61 -7.22
N SER A 4 35.87 7.78 -7.65
CA SER A 4 35.08 9.02 -7.83
C SER A 4 33.96 8.92 -8.89
N ARG A 5 33.94 7.88 -9.72
CA ARG A 5 32.99 7.75 -10.84
C ARG A 5 31.77 6.87 -10.57
N TYR A 6 31.76 6.11 -9.47
CA TYR A 6 30.69 5.17 -9.18
C TYR A 6 29.96 5.53 -7.90
N TYR A 7 28.64 5.28 -7.90
CA TYR A 7 27.82 5.46 -6.71
C TYR A 7 28.30 4.55 -5.59
N ASP A 8 28.35 5.13 -4.39
CA ASP A 8 28.72 4.42 -3.18
C ASP A 8 27.51 3.63 -2.67
N TYR A 9 27.41 2.38 -3.12
CA TYR A 9 26.33 1.47 -2.75
C TYR A 9 26.24 1.27 -1.23
N SER A 10 27.36 1.27 -0.50
CA SER A 10 27.36 1.13 0.95
C SER A 10 26.65 2.29 1.66
N LYS A 11 26.79 3.53 1.15
CA LYS A 11 26.04 4.68 1.69
C LYS A 11 24.55 4.60 1.35
N TRP A 12 24.21 4.10 0.16
CA TRP A 12 22.82 3.96 -0.27
C TRP A 12 22.11 2.88 0.56
N GLU A 13 22.75 1.74 0.79
CA GLU A 13 22.26 0.66 1.64
C GLU A 13 22.07 1.13 3.08
N LEU A 14 23.05 1.85 3.65
CA LEU A 14 22.94 2.40 5.01
C LEU A 14 21.77 3.39 5.14
N LYS A 15 21.52 4.19 4.09
CA LYS A 15 20.40 5.14 4.05
C LYS A 15 19.06 4.42 3.93
N ASN A 16 18.97 3.36 3.13
CA ASN A 16 17.76 2.56 2.98
C ASN A 16 17.47 1.70 4.20
N ALA A 17 18.48 1.14 4.86
CA ALA A 17 18.32 0.40 6.11
C ALA A 17 17.73 1.28 7.22
N LYS A 18 18.17 2.54 7.33
CA LYS A 18 17.60 3.51 8.27
C LYS A 18 16.17 3.91 7.90
N LYS A 19 15.87 4.04 6.60
CA LYS A 19 14.54 4.42 6.10
C LYS A 19 13.52 3.29 6.26
N ASN A 20 13.95 2.04 6.10
CA ASN A 20 13.08 0.86 6.19
C ASN A 20 12.97 0.29 7.62
N GLY A 21 13.43 1.03 8.63
CA GLY A 21 13.43 0.60 10.03
C GLY A 21 14.49 -0.47 10.27
N GLY A 22 15.68 -0.05 10.67
CA GLY A 22 16.83 -0.91 10.94
C GLY A 22 16.56 -1.94 12.04
N ASN A 23 15.95 -3.06 11.66
CA ASN A 23 15.77 -4.25 12.49
C ASN A 23 16.46 -5.43 11.80
N THR A 24 17.77 -5.33 11.53
CA THR A 24 18.52 -6.48 10.98
C THR A 24 19.19 -7.32 12.07
N GLU A 25 19.30 -6.83 13.32
CA GLU A 25 20.12 -7.53 14.34
C GLU A 25 19.36 -8.12 15.53
N GLU A 26 18.07 -7.82 15.77
CA GLU A 26 17.36 -8.33 16.96
C GLU A 26 16.18 -9.28 16.69
N GLN A 27 15.82 -9.57 15.42
CA GLN A 27 14.63 -10.38 15.12
C GLN A 27 14.88 -11.89 15.04
N HIS A 28 16.12 -12.35 15.12
CA HIS A 28 16.44 -13.79 15.06
C HIS A 28 16.27 -14.52 16.40
N SER A 29 15.99 -13.82 17.51
CA SER A 29 15.94 -14.45 18.84
C SER A 29 14.60 -15.12 19.22
N LYS A 30 13.60 -15.17 18.34
CA LYS A 30 12.37 -15.96 18.62
C LYS A 30 11.63 -16.40 17.35
N LEU A 31 12.26 -17.30 16.60
CA LEU A 31 11.75 -17.98 15.39
C LEU A 31 10.49 -18.86 15.61
N GLY A 32 9.61 -18.53 16.55
CA GLY A 32 8.42 -19.35 16.84
C GLY A 32 7.35 -18.73 17.75
N GLN A 33 7.44 -17.46 18.14
CA GLN A 33 6.37 -16.83 18.94
C GLN A 33 5.71 -15.70 18.15
N LEU A 34 4.41 -15.89 17.86
CA LEU A 34 3.57 -14.89 17.22
C LEU A 34 3.23 -13.79 18.24
N ASP A 35 3.75 -12.58 18.01
CA ASP A 35 3.44 -11.42 18.85
C ASP A 35 2.40 -10.53 18.14
N LEU A 36 1.13 -10.82 18.44
CA LEU A 36 -0.02 -10.15 17.83
C LEU A 36 -0.02 -8.63 18.07
N ILE A 37 0.55 -8.16 19.18
CA ILE A 37 0.57 -6.74 19.54
C ILE A 37 1.54 -5.99 18.64
N ARG A 38 2.75 -6.55 18.50
CA ARG A 38 3.79 -6.01 17.61
C ARG A 38 3.33 -6.01 16.16
N ASP A 39 2.72 -7.10 15.70
CA ASP A 39 2.22 -7.21 14.33
C ASP A 39 1.12 -6.18 14.04
N GLN A 40 0.21 -5.97 15.00
CA GLN A 40 -0.83 -4.96 14.88
C GLN A 40 -0.26 -3.54 14.81
N GLU A 41 0.79 -3.25 15.57
CA GLU A 41 1.48 -1.95 15.54
C GLU A 41 2.18 -1.72 14.20
N MET A 42 2.91 -2.72 13.70
CA MET A 42 3.55 -2.68 12.39
C MET A 42 2.55 -2.47 11.25
N LEU A 43 1.37 -3.10 11.33
CA LEU A 43 0.28 -2.91 10.36
C LEU A 43 -0.35 -1.52 10.43
N LYS A 44 -0.36 -0.87 11.61
CA LYS A 44 -0.82 0.52 11.73
C LYS A 44 0.19 1.48 11.09
N MET A 45 1.49 1.23 11.26
CA MET A 45 2.55 2.05 10.68
C MET A 45 2.67 1.89 9.16
N SER A 46 2.46 0.69 8.62
CA SER A 46 2.50 0.48 7.17
C SER A 46 1.35 1.18 6.43
N LYS A 47 0.18 1.31 7.07
CA LYS A 47 -0.95 2.08 6.53
C LYS A 47 -0.67 3.57 6.41
N THR A 48 0.16 4.14 7.29
CA THR A 48 0.53 5.56 7.24
C THR A 48 1.72 5.82 6.33
N ALA A 49 2.58 4.82 6.09
CA ALA A 49 3.74 4.90 5.21
C ALA A 49 3.42 4.72 3.71
N TYR A 50 2.15 4.73 3.32
CA TYR A 50 1.77 4.81 1.91
C TYR A 50 2.09 6.21 1.39
N GLU A 51 3.30 6.38 0.88
CA GLU A 51 3.68 7.54 0.08
C GLU A 51 3.08 7.37 -1.32
N PRO A 52 2.07 8.16 -1.74
CA PRO A 52 1.56 8.11 -3.10
C PRO A 52 2.70 8.51 -4.03
N THR A 53 3.19 7.57 -4.84
CA THR A 53 4.39 7.75 -5.68
C THR A 53 4.22 8.78 -6.80
N GLN A 54 3.03 9.40 -6.93
CA GLN A 54 2.74 10.47 -7.88
C GLN A 54 1.65 11.37 -7.28
N SER A 55 1.90 12.68 -7.17
CA SER A 55 0.88 13.66 -6.77
C SER A 55 -0.07 13.90 -7.93
N LEU A 56 -0.90 12.91 -8.24
CA LEU A 56 -2.01 13.07 -9.17
C LEU A 56 -3.10 13.85 -8.42
N THR A 57 -3.08 15.17 -8.53
CA THR A 57 -4.10 16.03 -7.92
C THR A 57 -5.43 15.80 -8.64
N MET A 58 -6.31 15.04 -8.00
CA MET A 58 -7.68 14.82 -8.45
C MET A 58 -8.58 15.93 -7.89
N SER A 59 -9.61 16.33 -8.66
CA SER A 59 -10.70 17.14 -8.13
C SER A 59 -11.43 16.40 -7.00
N ASP A 60 -12.00 17.14 -6.05
CA ASP A 60 -12.84 16.58 -4.99
C ASP A 60 -13.97 15.70 -5.51
N GLU A 61 -14.53 16.04 -6.67
CA GLU A 61 -15.56 15.26 -7.35
C GLU A 61 -15.02 13.90 -7.81
N GLN A 62 -13.83 13.89 -8.39
CA GLN A 62 -13.16 12.67 -8.84
C GLN A 62 -12.79 11.77 -7.65
N LEU A 63 -12.39 12.36 -6.52
CA LEU A 63 -12.12 11.62 -5.29
C LEU A 63 -13.39 11.00 -4.69
N ARG A 64 -14.51 11.73 -4.72
CA ARG A 64 -15.81 11.22 -4.26
C ARG A 64 -16.29 10.06 -5.13
N ASP A 65 -16.15 10.17 -6.45
CA ASP A 65 -16.49 9.09 -7.38
C ASP A 65 -15.62 7.85 -7.15
N LEU A 66 -14.32 8.02 -6.92
CA LEU A 66 -13.42 6.92 -6.58
C LEU A 66 -13.84 6.20 -5.29
N ARG A 67 -14.20 6.96 -4.25
CA ARG A 67 -14.70 6.38 -2.99
C ARG A 67 -16.00 5.62 -3.20
N ARG A 68 -16.93 6.16 -4.00
CA ARG A 68 -18.18 5.48 -4.33
C ARG A 68 -17.93 4.14 -5.02
N VAL A 69 -17.12 4.16 -6.07
CA VAL A 69 -16.77 2.95 -6.85
C VAL A 69 -16.08 1.89 -5.98
N GLN A 70 -15.19 2.31 -5.08
CA GLN A 70 -14.53 1.39 -4.16
C GLN A 70 -15.52 0.70 -3.22
N ASN A 71 -16.48 1.44 -2.65
CA ASN A 71 -17.50 0.88 -1.78
C ASN A 71 -18.38 -0.12 -2.54
N GLU A 72 -18.82 0.25 -3.75
CA GLU A 72 -19.60 -0.63 -4.62
C GLU A 72 -18.86 -1.93 -4.96
N ARG A 73 -17.53 -1.90 -5.16
CA ARG A 73 -16.72 -3.11 -5.38
C ARG A 73 -16.72 -4.04 -4.18
N VAL A 74 -16.53 -3.48 -2.99
CA VAL A 74 -16.52 -4.27 -1.74
C VAL A 74 -17.89 -4.91 -1.51
N GLU A 75 -18.96 -4.19 -1.79
CA GLU A 75 -20.32 -4.72 -1.71
C GLU A 75 -20.57 -5.81 -2.75
N ALA A 76 -20.13 -5.62 -3.99
CA ALA A 76 -20.21 -6.63 -5.05
C ALA A 76 -19.48 -7.91 -4.64
N GLU A 77 -18.29 -7.79 -4.08
CA GLU A 77 -17.49 -8.93 -3.62
C GLU A 77 -18.18 -9.67 -2.48
N LYS A 78 -18.73 -8.93 -1.50
CA LYS A 78 -19.51 -9.49 -0.40
C LYS A 78 -20.76 -10.24 -0.90
N LEU A 79 -21.48 -9.67 -1.87
CA LEU A 79 -22.62 -10.34 -2.51
C LEU A 79 -22.19 -11.65 -3.17
N LYS A 80 -21.06 -11.64 -3.86
CA LYS A 80 -20.48 -12.83 -4.52
C LYS A 80 -20.10 -13.91 -3.50
N GLN A 81 -19.49 -13.52 -2.38
CA GLN A 81 -19.17 -14.45 -1.28
C GLN A 81 -20.43 -15.06 -0.66
N MET A 82 -21.53 -14.32 -0.61
CA MET A 82 -22.83 -14.81 -0.15
C MET A 82 -23.60 -15.62 -1.22
N GLY A 83 -23.02 -15.83 -2.41
CA GLY A 83 -23.62 -16.60 -3.49
C GLY A 83 -24.64 -15.84 -4.35
N PHE A 84 -24.75 -14.52 -4.18
CA PHE A 84 -25.59 -13.67 -5.03
C PHE A 84 -24.80 -13.18 -6.26
N ASN A 85 -25.51 -12.95 -7.37
CA ASN A 85 -24.91 -12.34 -8.55
C ASN A 85 -25.09 -10.81 -8.50
N PRO A 86 -24.01 -10.02 -8.35
CA PRO A 86 -24.11 -8.56 -8.33
C PRO A 86 -24.57 -8.01 -9.68
N LYS A 87 -25.20 -6.83 -9.67
CA LYS A 87 -25.66 -6.15 -10.89
C LYS A 87 -24.48 -5.82 -11.81
N GLU A 88 -24.69 -5.99 -13.11
CA GLU A 88 -23.72 -5.59 -14.14
C GLU A 88 -23.42 -4.08 -14.03
N GLY A 89 -22.15 -3.75 -13.80
CA GLY A 89 -21.66 -2.38 -13.65
C GLY A 89 -21.45 -1.90 -12.20
N LEU A 90 -21.76 -2.71 -11.17
CA LEU A 90 -21.46 -2.35 -9.78
C LEU A 90 -19.94 -2.29 -9.56
N GLY A 91 -19.41 -1.15 -9.09
CA GLY A 91 -17.98 -0.97 -8.86
C GLY A 91 -17.16 -0.73 -10.13
N VAL A 92 -17.80 -0.28 -11.22
CA VAL A 92 -17.14 0.09 -12.48
C VAL A 92 -17.22 1.60 -12.68
N ARG A 93 -16.07 2.24 -12.91
CA ARG A 93 -15.99 3.65 -13.32
C ARG A 93 -15.96 3.71 -14.85
N TYR A 94 -17.02 4.24 -15.46
CA TYR A 94 -17.02 4.54 -16.89
C TYR A 94 -16.24 5.82 -17.13
N GLU A 95 -15.06 5.71 -17.70
CA GLU A 95 -14.35 6.88 -18.22
C GLU A 95 -15.03 7.28 -19.52
N ARG A 96 -15.54 8.51 -19.57
CA ARG A 96 -15.98 9.10 -20.84
C ARG A 96 -14.70 9.28 -21.64
N ASN A 97 -14.44 8.40 -22.60
CA ASN A 97 -13.31 8.50 -23.52
C ASN A 97 -13.34 9.90 -24.16
N TYR A 98 -12.53 10.83 -23.67
CA TYR A 98 -12.30 12.09 -24.34
C TYR A 98 -11.40 11.77 -25.53
N ARG A 99 -11.99 11.85 -26.72
CA ARG A 99 -11.27 11.83 -27.99
C ARG A 99 -10.80 13.24 -28.33
#